data_AF-A0A6P2SFH7-F1
#
_entry.id   AF-A0A6P2SFH7-F1
#
_cell.length_a   1.000
_cell.length_b   1.000
_cell.length_c   1.000
_cell.angle_alpha   90.00
_cell.angle_beta   90.00
_cell.angle_gamma   90.00
#
_symmetry.space_group_name_H-M   'P 1'
#
loop_
_entity.id
_entity.type
_entity.pdbx_description
1 polymer ?
#
loop_
_entity_poly.entity_id
_entity_poly.type
_entity_poly.pdbx_seq_one_letter_code
_entity_poly.pdbx_strand_id
1 'polypeptide(L)' 'MSRLVILYLAAFFLSFVCFVSIKAFVMIFVAYFYGGDFLWASNDTRFVLVNGALLGLVFCVFVTVGFVRKNDS' A
#
# COMPACT_ATOMS: atom_id res chain seq x y z
N MET A 1 -21.65 -9.74 -3.53
CA MET A 1 -21.15 -8.35 -3.64
C MET A 1 -20.30 -7.93 -2.44
N SER A 2 -20.78 -8.06 -1.20
CA SER A 2 -20.03 -7.67 0.03
C SER A 2 -18.66 -8.34 0.20
N ARG A 3 -18.53 -9.63 -0.13
CA ARG A 3 -17.24 -10.35 -0.08
C ARG A 3 -16.15 -9.77 -1.01
N LEU A 4 -16.52 -9.24 -2.17
CA LEU A 4 -15.59 -8.58 -3.10
C LEU A 4 -15.13 -7.23 -2.58
N VAL A 5 -16.06 -6.47 -2.00
CA VAL A 5 -15.77 -5.17 -1.38
C VAL A 5 -14.76 -5.33 -0.25
N ILE A 6 -14.91 -6.37 0.59
CA ILE A 6 -13.93 -6.69 1.65
C ILE A 6 -12.57 -7.03 1.06
N LEU A 7 -12.54 -7.77 -0.06
CA LEU A 7 -11.30 -8.14 -0.75
C LEU A 7 -10.58 -6.92 -1.36
N TYR A 8 -11.32 -5.98 -1.95
CA TYR A 8 -10.78 -4.71 -2.40
C TYR A 8 -10.22 -3.88 -1.24
N LEU A 9 -10.97 -3.76 -0.15
CA LEU A 9 -10.54 -3.03 1.05
C LEU A 9 -9.28 -3.64 1.66
N ALA A 10 -9.21 -4.97 1.75
CA ALA A 10 -8.04 -5.68 2.26
C ALA A 10 -6.81 -5.47 1.37
N ALA A 11 -6.96 -5.55 0.04
CA ALA A 11 -5.86 -5.31 -0.89
C ALA A 11 -5.36 -3.85 -0.85
N PHE A 12 -6.29 -2.91 -0.68
CA PHE A 12 -5.98 -1.49 -0.51
C PHE A 12 -5.21 -1.25 0.79
N PHE A 13 -5.70 -1.78 1.92
CA PHE A 13 -5.01 -1.68 3.21
C PHE A 13 -3.61 -2.31 3.17
N LEU A 14 -3.49 -3.48 2.57
CA LEU A 14 -2.20 -4.19 2.46
C LEU A 14 -1.18 -3.35 1.68
N SER A 15 -1.61 -2.68 0.61
CA SER A 15 -0.75 -1.78 -0.17
C SER A 15 -0.23 -0.61 0.68
N PHE A 16 -1.11 0.03 1.44
CA PHE A 16 -0.74 1.13 2.33
C PHE A 16 0.22 0.67 3.44
N VAL A 17 -0.08 -0.45 4.10
CA VAL A 17 0.78 -1.02 5.14
C VAL A 17 2.17 -1.33 4.57
N CYS A 18 2.26 -1.88 3.37
CA CYS A 18 3.53 -2.19 2.73
C CYS A 18 4.39 -0.94 2.50
N PHE A 19 3.81 0.13 1.93
CA PHE A 19 4.55 1.39 1.73
C PHE A 19 4.93 2.07 3.04
N VAL A 20 4.06 2.05 4.05
CA VAL A 20 4.39 2.55 5.40
C VAL A 20 5.56 1.76 5.99
N SER A 21 5.50 0.42 5.93
CA SER A 21 6.54 -0.45 6.48
C SER A 21 7.88 -0.24 5.80
N ILE A 22 7.92 -0.17 4.46
CA ILE A 22 9.16 0.11 3.72
C ILE A 22 9.75 1.45 4.17
N LYS A 23 8.92 2.49 4.25
CA LYS A 23 9.39 3.83 4.61
C LYS A 23 9.86 3.92 6.05
N ALA A 24 9.13 3.32 6.98
CA ALA A 24 9.52 3.22 8.38
C ALA A 24 10.85 2.47 8.54
N PHE A 25 11.01 1.35 7.82
CA PHE A 25 12.24 0.57 7.85
C PHE A 25 13.44 1.35 7.30
N VAL A 26 13.26 2.06 6.18
CA VAL A 26 14.29 2.94 5.62
C VAL A 26 14.65 4.04 6.62
N MET A 27 13.69 4.70 7.27
CA MET A 27 13.98 5.73 8.27
C MET A 27 14.73 5.17 9.48
N ILE A 28 14.34 4.01 10.00
CA ILE A 28 15.05 3.35 11.11
C ILE A 28 16.50 3.04 10.72
N PHE A 29 16.71 2.50 9.51
CA PHE A 29 18.06 2.19 9.02
C PHE A 29 18.89 3.46 8.84
N VAL A 30 18.32 4.51 8.24
CA VAL A 30 19.03 5.77 8.04
C VAL A 30 19.37 6.41 9.39
N ALA A 31 18.46 6.41 10.36
CA ALA A 31 18.73 6.90 11.71
C ALA A 31 19.84 6.09 12.40
N TYR A 32 19.83 4.76 12.24
CA TYR A 32 20.85 3.88 12.83
C TYR A 32 22.24 4.08 12.21
N PHE A 33 22.34 4.19 10.89
CA PHE A 33 23.63 4.30 10.19
C PHE A 33 24.19 5.72 10.11
N TYR A 34 23.31 6.72 9.95
CA TYR A 34 23.71 8.12 9.71
C TYR A 34 23.45 9.04 10.91
N GLY A 35 22.85 8.54 12.00
CA GLY A 35 22.75 9.25 13.28
C GLY A 35 21.86 10.49 13.30
N GLY A 36 20.98 10.66 12.31
CA GLY A 36 20.11 11.83 12.19
C GLY A 36 18.67 11.56 12.68
N ASP A 37 18.05 12.58 13.28
CA ASP A 37 16.60 12.63 13.54
C ASP A 37 15.84 12.78 12.22
N PHE A 38 15.73 11.68 11.47
CA PHE A 38 14.85 11.61 10.31
C PHE A 38 13.40 11.53 10.78
N LEU A 39 12.84 12.69 11.09
CA LEU A 39 11.44 12.87 11.44
C LEU A 39 10.57 12.64 10.21
N TRP A 40 9.50 11.86 10.40
CA TRP A 40 8.49 11.61 9.38
C TRP A 40 7.88 12.94 8.91
N ALA A 41 8.21 13.36 7.68
CA ALA A 41 7.74 14.62 7.14
C ALA A 41 6.35 14.49 6.49
N SER A 42 5.64 15.61 6.36
CA SER A 42 4.37 15.68 5.61
C SER A 42 4.50 15.15 4.17
N ASN A 43 5.64 15.41 3.52
CA ASN A 43 5.94 14.89 2.19
C ASN A 43 6.03 13.35 2.17
N ASP A 44 6.47 12.73 3.25
CA ASP A 44 6.57 11.29 3.34
C ASP A 44 5.20 10.62 3.42
N THR A 45 4.29 11.23 4.18
CA THR A 45 2.88 10.83 4.23
C THR A 45 2.24 10.95 2.86
N ARG A 46 2.48 12.05 2.14
CA ARG A 46 1.96 12.24 0.78
C ARG A 46 2.50 11.20 -0.19
N PHE A 47 3.80 10.86 -0.10
CA PHE A 47 4.40 9.81 -0.91
C PHE A 47 3.75 8.44 -0.66
N VAL A 48 3.57 8.06 0.60
CA VAL A 48 2.89 6.80 0.97
C VAL A 48 1.45 6.80 0.47
N LEU A 49 0.75 7.93 0.59
CA LEU A 49 -0.67 8.04 0.23
C LEU A 49 -0.89 7.95 -1.28
N VAL A 50 -0.05 8.62 -2.08
CA VAL A 50 -0.12 8.58 -3.54
C VAL A 50 0.26 7.19 -4.06
N ASN A 51 1.40 6.65 -3.63
CA ASN A 51 1.86 5.35 -4.13
C ASN A 51 1.02 4.20 -3.61
N GLY A 52 0.58 4.26 -2.34
CA GLY A 52 -0.34 3.30 -1.75
C GLY A 52 -1.69 3.27 -2.46
N ALA A 53 -2.24 4.45 -2.81
CA ALA A 53 -3.48 4.53 -3.59
C ALA A 53 -3.32 3.98 -5.01
N LEU A 54 -2.18 4.28 -5.66
CA LEU A 54 -1.91 3.83 -7.03
C LEU A 54 -1.75 2.30 -7.08
N LEU A 55 -1.00 1.73 -6.14
CA LEU A 55 -0.82 0.28 -6.02
C LEU A 55 -2.13 -0.43 -5.60
N GLY A 56 -2.88 0.18 -4.68
CA GLY A 56 -4.20 -0.30 -4.28
C GLY A 56 -5.19 -0.33 -5.45
N LEU A 57 -5.17 0.67 -6.34
CA LEU A 57 -5.97 0.69 -7.56
C LEU A 57 -5.58 -0.45 -8.50
N VAL A 58 -4.28 -0.68 -8.69
CA VAL A 58 -3.78 -1.82 -9.50
C VAL A 58 -4.28 -3.15 -8.95
N PHE A 59 -4.20 -3.37 -7.63
CA PHE A 59 -4.74 -4.58 -7.02
C PHE A 59 -6.26 -4.72 -7.18
N CYS A 60 -7.02 -3.61 -7.14
CA CYS A 60 -8.44 -3.65 -7.46
C CYS A 60 -8.71 -4.11 -8.90
N VAL A 61 -7.90 -3.70 -9.87
CA VAL A 61 -8.03 -4.21 -11.25
C VAL A 61 -7.77 -5.73 -11.29
N PHE A 62 -6.73 -6.21 -10.62
CA PHE A 62 -6.43 -7.65 -10.57
C PHE A 62 -7.56 -8.48 -9.93
N VAL A 63 -8.13 -8.01 -8.82
CA VAL A 63 -9.26 -8.67 -8.16
C VAL A 63 -10.50 -8.65 -9.07
N THR A 64 -10.74 -7.57 -9.82
CA THR A 64 -11.84 -7.49 -10.79
C THR A 64 -11.66 -8.50 -11.92
N VAL A 65 -10.46 -8.56 -12.53
CA VAL A 65 -10.14 -9.51 -13.60
C VAL A 65 -10.26 -10.96 -13.11
N GLY A 66 -9.78 -11.24 -11.89
CA GLY A 66 -9.92 -12.55 -11.27
C GLY A 66 -11.38 -12.94 -11.04
N PHE A 67 -12.22 -11.98 -10.62
CA PHE A 67 -13.64 -12.22 -10.45
C PHE A 67 -14.36 -12.47 -11.78
N VAL A 68 -14.06 -11.70 -12.83
CA VAL A 68 -14.63 -11.90 -14.18
C VAL A 68 -14.26 -13.29 -14.71
N ARG A 69 -12.96 -13.67 -14.65
CA ARG A 69 -12.52 -15.02 -15.07
C ARG A 69 -13.21 -16.15 -14.33
N LYS A 70 -13.48 -15.98 -13.03
CA LYS A 70 -14.19 -16.96 -12.19
C LYS A 70 -15.67 -17.10 -12.58
N ASN A 71 -16.27 -16.04 -13.11
CA ASN A 71 -17.67 -16.03 -13.56
C ASN A 71 -17.86 -16.51 -15.00
N ASP A 72 -16.82 -16.43 -15.85
CA ASP A 72 -16.81 -16.94 -17.23
C ASP A 72 -16.45 -18.43 -17.34
N SER A 73 -16.07 -19.10 -16.24
CA SER A 73 -15.84 -20.56 -16.14
C SER A 73 -16.96 -21.25 -15.40
#